data_AF-A0A5C7Y0Y4-F1
#
_entry.id   AF-A0A5C7Y0Y4-F1
#
_cell.length_a   1.000
_cell.length_b   1.000
_cell.length_c   1.000
_cell.angle_alpha   90.00
_cell.angle_beta   90.00
_cell.angle_gamma   90.00
#
_symmetry.space_group_name_H-M   'P 1'
#
loop_
_entity.id
_entity.type
_entity.pdbx_description
1 polymer ?
#
loop_
_entity_poly.entity_id
_entity_poly.type
_entity_poly.pdbx_seq_one_letter_code
_entity_poly.pdbx_strand_id
1 'polypeptide(L)'
;MSFNADTAGGPRDGLVCYYGEPEWTNARFTLVDVMDNLGGTGALVIARQQNGSVETRRVDFEDITGLDELTDGMDSESLAGYQRLELSVNRSIYCQIIWPQASTERLLASLTHSNRQSQTV
;
A
#
# COMPACT_ATOMS: atom_id res chain seq x y z
N MET A 1 8.14 7.48 19.05
CA MET A 1 8.83 6.73 17.99
C MET A 1 8.89 7.63 16.78
N SER A 2 10.07 7.89 16.23
CA SER A 2 10.23 8.82 15.11
C SER A 2 10.34 8.03 13.81
N PHE A 3 9.45 8.32 12.86
CA PHE A 3 9.43 7.67 11.55
C PHE A 3 10.32 8.46 10.59
N ASN A 4 11.44 7.88 10.16
CA ASN A 4 12.32 8.48 9.15
C ASN A 4 11.76 8.21 7.75
N ALA A 5 11.32 9.28 7.08
CA ALA A 5 11.05 9.25 5.65
C ALA A 5 12.38 9.39 4.91
N ASP A 6 12.88 8.33 4.27
CA ASP A 6 14.08 8.45 3.42
C ASP A 6 13.95 7.70 2.08
N THR A 7 14.15 8.47 1.01
CA THR A 7 14.49 8.16 -0.40
C THR A 7 13.73 7.09 -1.21
N ALA A 8 13.68 7.37 -2.52
CA ALA A 8 12.89 6.74 -3.57
C ALA A 8 12.97 5.20 -3.59
N GLY A 9 11.83 4.53 -3.43
CA GLY A 9 11.67 3.08 -3.66
C GLY A 9 11.92 2.18 -2.44
N GLY A 10 12.36 2.73 -1.30
CA GLY A 10 12.57 1.97 -0.07
C GLY A 10 11.28 1.61 0.66
N PRO A 11 11.31 0.61 1.56
CA PRO A 11 10.18 0.25 2.40
C PRO A 11 9.71 1.44 3.24
N ARG A 12 8.38 1.60 3.36
CA ARG A 12 7.70 2.65 4.11
C ARG A 12 6.98 2.03 5.29
N ASP A 13 7.19 2.59 6.47
CA ASP A 13 6.48 2.15 7.66
C ASP A 13 5.09 2.82 7.73
N GLY A 14 4.12 2.11 8.29
CA GLY A 14 2.75 2.57 8.47
C GLY A 14 1.89 1.53 9.18
N LEU A 15 0.58 1.60 8.99
CA LEU A 15 -0.39 0.70 9.62
C LEU A 15 -1.26 0.02 8.56
N VAL A 16 -1.63 -1.23 8.80
CA VAL A 16 -2.60 -1.96 7.99
C VAL A 16 -3.68 -2.57 8.88
N CYS A 17 -4.91 -2.58 8.40
CA CYS A 17 -6.03 -3.31 8.97
C CYS A 17 -6.69 -4.11 7.85
N TYR A 18 -6.62 -5.44 7.91
CA TYR A 18 -7.34 -6.28 6.95
C TYR A 18 -8.81 -6.36 7.34
N TYR A 19 -9.69 -6.45 6.34
CA TYR A 19 -11.12 -6.64 6.60
C TYR A 19 -11.36 -7.92 7.41
N GLY A 20 -12.15 -7.79 8.47
CA GLY A 20 -12.40 -8.85 9.44
C GLY A 20 -11.42 -8.88 10.62
N GLU A 21 -10.39 -8.02 10.62
CA GLU A 21 -9.51 -7.84 11.78
C GLU A 21 -9.93 -6.61 12.61
N PRO A 22 -9.90 -6.72 13.95
CA PRO A 22 -10.34 -5.64 14.82
C PRO A 22 -9.28 -4.56 15.08
N GLU A 23 -8.01 -4.81 14.75
CA GLU A 23 -6.88 -4.00 15.20
C GLU A 23 -5.93 -3.60 14.08
N TRP A 24 -5.50 -2.34 14.14
CA TRP A 24 -4.44 -1.82 13.28
C TRP A 24 -3.10 -2.43 13.67
N THR A 25 -2.37 -2.93 12.68
CA THR A 25 -1.08 -3.58 12.86
C THR A 25 0.03 -2.77 12.19
N ASN A 26 1.18 -2.65 12.85
CA ASN A 26 2.36 -2.05 12.24
C ASN A 26 2.78 -2.85 11.01
N ALA A 27 2.91 -2.15 9.89
CA ALA A 27 3.26 -2.72 8.61
C ALA A 27 4.34 -1.90 7.90
N ARG A 28 5.07 -2.62 7.05
CA ARG A 28 6.09 -2.09 6.17
C ARG A 28 5.68 -2.35 4.73
N PHE A 29 5.48 -1.28 3.99
CA PHE A 29 4.99 -1.24 2.63
C PHE A 29 6.16 -1.10 1.66
N THR A 30 6.24 -1.96 0.66
CA THR A 30 7.25 -1.87 -0.40
C THR A 30 6.55 -1.85 -1.74
N LEU A 31 6.73 -0.76 -2.49
CA LEU A 31 6.27 -0.66 -3.87
C LEU A 31 7.33 -1.31 -4.76
N VAL A 32 6.95 -2.40 -5.42
CA VAL A 32 7.76 -3.10 -6.39
C VAL A 32 7.33 -2.64 -7.78
N ASP A 33 7.98 -1.60 -8.27
CA ASP A 33 7.85 -1.17 -9.66
C ASP A 33 8.69 -2.11 -10.54
N VAL A 34 8.04 -2.91 -11.38
CA VAL A 34 8.74 -3.65 -12.43
C VAL A 34 8.95 -2.70 -13.60
N MET A 35 10.06 -1.97 -13.61
CA MET A 35 10.51 -1.17 -14.75
C MET A 35 11.28 -1.99 -15.79
N ASP A 36 11.02 -3.30 -15.90
CA ASP A 36 11.74 -4.15 -16.84
C ASP A 36 10.79 -4.87 -17.80
N ASN A 37 11.17 -4.88 -19.08
CA ASN A 37 10.44 -5.23 -20.30
C ASN A 37 9.97 -6.70 -20.39
N LEU A 38 9.54 -7.31 -19.29
CA LEU A 38 9.15 -8.72 -19.17
C LEU A 38 7.65 -8.93 -18.90
N GLY A 39 6.83 -7.88 -19.00
CA GLY A 39 5.37 -7.99 -18.86
C GLY A 39 4.88 -8.28 -17.44
N GLY A 40 5.72 -8.07 -16.43
CA GLY A 40 5.31 -8.19 -15.03
C GLY A 40 4.54 -6.94 -14.58
N THR A 41 3.39 -7.14 -13.96
CA THR A 41 2.65 -6.09 -13.29
C THR A 41 3.39 -5.71 -12.01
N GLY A 42 3.45 -4.41 -11.69
CA GLY A 42 4.02 -3.96 -10.42
C GLY A 42 3.22 -4.50 -9.23
N ALA A 43 3.75 -4.43 -8.02
CA ALA A 43 3.01 -4.89 -6.83
C ALA A 43 3.30 -4.08 -5.59
N LEU A 44 2.34 -4.09 -4.68
CA LEU A 44 2.48 -3.62 -3.31
C LEU A 44 2.72 -4.82 -2.40
N VAL A 45 3.88 -4.84 -1.74
CA VAL A 45 4.19 -5.83 -0.70
C VAL A 45 3.94 -5.19 0.67
N ILE A 46 3.10 -5.82 1.47
CA ILE A 46 2.74 -5.41 2.83
C ILE A 46 3.32 -6.44 3.80
N ALA A 47 4.32 -6.05 4.58
CA ALA A 47 4.91 -6.87 5.62
C ALA A 47 4.45 -6.37 6.99
N ARG A 48 3.52 -7.06 7.64
CA ARG A 48 2.99 -6.69 8.95
C ARG A 48 3.61 -7.50 10.08
N GLN A 49 3.74 -6.88 11.25
CA GLN A 49 4.20 -7.55 12.47
C GLN A 49 3.01 -7.95 13.34
N GLN A 50 2.69 -9.24 13.41
CA GLN A 50 1.60 -9.76 14.24
C GLN A 50 2.12 -10.84 15.18
N ASN A 51 1.85 -10.72 16.48
CA ASN A 51 2.23 -11.70 17.51
C ASN A 51 3.72 -12.13 17.47
N GLY A 52 4.62 -11.19 17.19
CA GLY A 52 6.06 -11.46 17.11
C GLY A 52 6.53 -12.16 15.82
N SER A 53 5.63 -12.37 14.86
CA SER A 53 5.94 -12.90 13.52
C SER A 53 5.70 -11.83 12.45
N VAL A 54 6.44 -11.93 11.34
CA VAL A 54 6.23 -11.07 10.16
C VAL A 54 5.39 -11.84 9.14
N GLU A 55 4.16 -11.38 8.91
CA GLU A 55 3.33 -11.85 7.79
C GLU A 55 3.58 -10.93 6.60
N THR A 56 3.94 -11.50 5.45
CA THR A 56 4.12 -10.74 4.21
C THR A 56 3.05 -11.11 3.22
N ARG A 57 2.37 -10.09 2.68
CA ARG A 57 1.35 -10.25 1.65
C ARG A 57 1.71 -9.40 0.44
N ARG A 58 1.66 -10.02 -0.75
CA ARG A 58 1.86 -9.34 -2.02
C ARG A 58 0.50 -9.07 -2.65
N VAL A 59 0.31 -7.86 -3.14
CA VAL A 59 -0.86 -7.43 -3.89
C VAL A 59 -0.37 -6.92 -5.23
N ASP A 60 -0.61 -7.68 -6.29
CA ASP A 60 -0.26 -7.26 -7.64
C ASP A 60 -1.19 -6.13 -8.10
N PHE A 61 -0.65 -5.18 -8.85
CA PHE A 61 -1.37 -3.96 -9.27
C PHE A 61 -2.55 -4.27 -10.19
N GLU A 62 -2.51 -5.38 -10.92
CA GLU A 62 -3.63 -5.86 -11.73
C GLU A 62 -4.84 -6.31 -10.90
N ASP A 63 -4.60 -6.75 -9.66
CA ASP A 63 -5.66 -7.15 -8.76
C ASP A 63 -6.25 -5.96 -8.00
N ILE A 64 -5.58 -4.80 -7.98
CA ILE A 64 -6.13 -3.60 -7.32
C ILE A 64 -7.28 -3.04 -8.17
N THR A 65 -8.50 -3.15 -7.66
CA THR A 65 -9.72 -2.69 -8.34
C THR A 65 -10.20 -1.32 -7.86
N GLY A 66 -9.68 -0.82 -6.74
CA GLY A 66 -10.07 0.47 -6.18
C GLY A 66 -9.08 0.97 -5.13
N LEU A 67 -8.93 2.29 -5.07
CA LEU A 67 -8.14 2.98 -4.07
C LEU A 67 -8.87 4.26 -3.66
N ASP A 68 -9.48 4.24 -2.49
CA ASP A 68 -10.30 5.34 -1.97
C ASP A 68 -9.63 6.00 -0.77
N GLU A 69 -9.55 7.33 -0.77
CA GLU A 69 -9.05 8.08 0.38
C GLU A 69 -10.13 8.17 1.46
N LEU A 70 -9.80 7.75 2.67
CA LEU A 70 -10.69 7.85 3.83
C LEU A 70 -10.26 9.04 4.70
N THR A 71 -11.09 10.07 4.76
CA THR A 71 -10.84 11.27 5.57
C THR A 71 -11.32 11.15 7.02
N ASP A 72 -12.04 10.08 7.35
CA ASP A 72 -12.64 9.87 8.67
C ASP A 72 -11.63 9.27 9.68
N GLY A 73 -11.59 9.82 10.89
CA GLY A 73 -10.83 9.26 12.02
C GLY A 73 -9.32 9.56 12.06
N MET A 74 -8.87 10.62 11.38
CA MET A 74 -7.47 11.10 11.37
C MET A 74 -7.18 12.15 12.47
N ASP A 75 -7.84 12.08 13.62
CA ASP A 75 -7.79 13.09 14.69
C ASP A 75 -6.53 13.04 15.58
N SER A 76 -5.36 12.77 15.02
CA SER A 76 -4.12 12.85 15.80
C SER A 76 -3.03 13.63 15.09
N GLU A 77 -2.55 14.70 15.72
CA GLU A 77 -1.37 15.51 15.30
C GLU A 77 -0.12 14.65 15.03
N SER A 78 -0.12 13.39 15.46
CA SER A 78 0.94 12.40 15.24
C SER A 78 0.95 11.73 13.85
N LEU A 79 -0.07 11.97 13.01
CA LEU A 79 -0.17 11.45 11.64
C LEU A 79 -0.01 12.53 10.56
N ALA A 80 0.52 13.70 10.92
CA ALA A 80 0.81 14.75 9.94
C ALA A 80 1.72 14.22 8.81
N GLY A 81 1.22 14.24 7.56
CA GLY A 81 1.90 13.69 6.38
C GLY A 81 1.61 12.21 6.09
N TYR A 82 0.74 11.57 6.85
CA TYR A 82 0.17 10.25 6.56
C TYR A 82 -1.26 10.41 6.02
N GLN A 83 -1.66 9.47 5.17
CA GLN A 83 -3.03 9.38 4.65
C GLN A 83 -3.59 7.98 4.87
N ARG A 84 -4.92 7.89 5.04
CA ARG A 84 -5.64 6.64 5.22
C ARG A 84 -6.31 6.31 3.90
N LEU A 85 -6.02 5.13 3.40
CA LEU A 85 -6.58 4.63 2.15
C LEU A 85 -7.28 3.32 2.37
N GLU A 86 -8.28 3.08 1.55
CA GLU A 86 -8.94 1.82 1.40
C GLU A 86 -8.52 1.19 0.08
N LEU A 87 -7.91 0.02 0.19
CA LEU A 87 -7.44 -0.77 -0.94
C LEU A 87 -8.44 -1.88 -1.21
N SER A 88 -9.06 -1.85 -2.39
CA SER A 88 -9.90 -2.93 -2.90
C SER A 88 -9.09 -3.79 -3.86
N VAL A 89 -9.03 -5.09 -3.58
CA VAL A 89 -8.29 -6.09 -4.35
C VAL A 89 -9.23 -7.21 -4.79
N ASN A 90 -9.12 -7.60 -6.06
CA ASN A 90 -9.85 -8.69 -6.65
C ASN A 90 -9.66 -9.98 -5.86
N ARG A 91 -10.74 -10.76 -5.75
CA ARG A 91 -10.81 -12.09 -5.13
C ARG A 91 -10.42 -12.27 -3.66
N SER A 92 -9.85 -11.32 -2.91
CA SER A 92 -9.54 -11.61 -1.49
C SER A 92 -9.17 -10.47 -0.53
N ILE A 93 -9.03 -9.20 -0.91
CA ILE A 93 -8.57 -8.21 0.08
C ILE A 93 -9.24 -6.85 -0.07
N TYR A 94 -10.07 -6.53 0.91
CA TYR A 94 -10.37 -5.16 1.28
C TYR A 94 -9.49 -4.86 2.50
N CYS A 95 -8.57 -3.91 2.40
CA CYS A 95 -7.74 -3.54 3.54
C CYS A 95 -7.58 -2.03 3.63
N GLN A 96 -7.54 -1.53 4.84
CA GLN A 96 -7.27 -0.12 5.09
C GLN A 96 -5.82 0.04 5.48
N ILE A 97 -5.15 1.02 4.90
CA ILE A 97 -3.75 1.32 5.13
C ILE A 97 -3.60 2.76 5.58
N ILE A 98 -2.68 3.02 6.52
CA ILE A 98 -2.23 4.36 6.87
C ILE A 98 -0.76 4.44 6.56
N TRP A 99 -0.38 5.31 5.64
CA TRP A 99 1.00 5.41 5.15
C TRP A 99 1.33 6.83 4.65
N PRO A 100 2.61 7.16 4.40
CA PRO A 100 2.99 8.52 4.03
C PRO A 100 2.32 8.98 2.74
N GLN A 101 1.86 10.23 2.70
CA GLN A 101 1.07 10.78 1.59
C GLN A 101 1.76 10.61 0.22
N ALA A 102 3.06 10.87 0.16
CA ALA A 102 3.90 10.73 -1.03
C ALA A 102 3.97 9.29 -1.59
N SER A 103 3.64 8.28 -0.78
CA SER A 103 3.61 6.86 -1.20
C SER A 103 2.40 6.57 -2.09
N THR A 104 1.28 7.25 -1.85
CA THR A 104 0.06 7.09 -2.65
C THR A 104 0.20 7.67 -4.03
N GLU A 105 0.82 8.84 -4.17
CA GLU A 105 1.08 9.45 -5.48
C GLU A 105 1.92 8.50 -6.35
N ARG A 106 2.88 7.81 -5.73
CA ARG A 106 3.65 6.74 -6.38
C ARG A 106 2.79 5.53 -6.73
N LEU A 107 2.00 5.00 -5.79
CA LEU A 107 1.09 3.88 -6.08
C LEU A 107 0.15 4.20 -7.24
N LEU A 108 -0.45 5.39 -7.26
CA LEU A 108 -1.34 5.86 -8.33
C LEU A 108 -0.62 5.96 -9.68
N ALA A 109 0.62 6.48 -9.68
CA ALA A 109 1.45 6.52 -10.88
C ALA A 109 1.74 5.10 -11.41
N SER A 110 2.07 4.17 -10.51
CA SER A 110 2.35 2.78 -10.86
C SER A 110 1.10 2.02 -11.33
N LEU A 111 -0.05 2.23 -10.68
CA LEU A 111 -1.36 1.69 -11.11
C LEU A 111 -1.74 2.20 -12.49
N THR A 112 -1.52 3.49 -12.76
CA THR A 112 -1.78 4.09 -14.08
C THR A 112 -0.87 3.48 -15.14
N HIS A 113 0.40 3.26 -14.82
CA HIS A 113 1.35 2.65 -15.75
C HIS A 113 1.02 1.17 -16.03
N SER A 114 0.67 0.42 -14.98
CA SER A 114 0.26 -0.98 -15.09
C SER A 114 -1.00 -1.15 -15.93
N ASN A 115 -2.03 -0.31 -15.72
CA ASN A 115 -3.25 -0.34 -16.51
C ASN A 115 -3.01 -0.05 -17.99
N ARG A 116 -2.08 0.86 -18.33
CA ARG A 116 -1.72 1.14 -19.73
C ARG A 116 -1.03 -0.05 -20.39
N GLN A 117 -0.22 -0.80 -19.67
CA GLN A 117 0.42 -2.00 -20.21
C GLN A 117 -0.59 -3.11 -20.52
N SER A 118 -1.59 -3.32 -19.65
CA SER A 118 -2.65 -4.31 -19.88
C SER A 118 -3.59 -3.98 -21.06
N GLN A 119 -3.61 -2.72 -21.53
CA GLN A 119 -4.42 -2.28 -22.69
C GLN A 119 -3.69 -2.37 -24.04
N THR A 120 -2.42 -2.79 -24.06
CA THR A 120 -1.59 -2.83 -25.28
C THR A 120 -1.37 -4.26 -25.77
N VAL A 121 -2.46 -5.04 -25.90
CA VAL A 121 -2.47 -6.39 -26.50
C VAL A 121 -3.61 -6.55 -27.50
#